data_AF-A0A7J9L8U3-F1
#
_entry.id   AF-A0A7J9L8U3-F1
#
_cell.length_a   1.000
_cell.length_b   1.000
_cell.length_c   1.000
_cell.angle_alpha   90.00
_cell.angle_beta   90.00
_cell.angle_gamma   90.00
#
_symmetry.space_group_name_H-M   'P 1'
#
loop_
_entity.id
_entity.type
_entity.pdbx_description
1 polymer ?
#
loop_
_entity_poly.entity_id
_entity_poly.type
_entity_poly.pdbx_seq_one_letter_code
_entity_poly.pdbx_strand_id
1 'polypeptide(L)'
;WNQVFAFTKDRIQSLSVEITVREKEFVNDEFIGKIAIDMSDIPTRVPPDSPLAPQWYKLEAEANSSVGELMMILWFGTQADEVFIDAWHSDVASVSGS
;
A
#
# COMPACT_ATOMS: atom_id res chain seq x y z
N TRP A 1 11.94 -5.42 1.69
CA TRP A 1 10.65 -6.15 1.69
C TRP A 1 10.40 -6.73 0.31
N ASN A 2 9.41 -7.62 0.17
CA ASN A 2 8.91 -8.18 -1.10
C ASN A 2 7.53 -8.78 -0.84
N GLN A 3 6.53 -7.92 -0.64
CA GLN A 3 5.19 -8.30 -0.22
C GLN A 3 4.16 -7.55 -1.06
N VAL A 4 3.04 -8.21 -1.34
CA VAL A 4 1.92 -7.66 -2.08
C VAL A 4 0.71 -7.63 -1.16
N PHE A 5 -0.03 -6.53 -1.17
CA PHE A 5 -1.25 -6.34 -0.38
C PHE A 5 -2.39 -6.02 -1.34
N ALA A 6 -3.55 -6.61 -1.08
CA ALA A 6 -4.77 -6.34 -1.86
C ALA A 6 -5.91 -5.94 -0.92
N PHE A 7 -6.57 -4.83 -1.26
CA PHE A 7 -7.68 -4.25 -0.53
C PHE A 7 -8.86 -4.03 -1.47
N THR A 8 -10.08 -4.32 -1.02
CA THR A 8 -11.27 -4.14 -1.85
C THR A 8 -11.72 -2.68 -1.83
N LYS A 9 -11.85 -2.07 -3.01
CA LYS A 9 -12.13 -0.63 -3.17
C LYS A 9 -13.52 -0.22 -2.69
N ASP A 10 -14.50 -1.11 -2.80
CA ASP A 10 -15.92 -0.87 -2.44
C ASP A 10 -16.13 -0.47 -0.98
N ARG A 11 -15.19 -0.83 -0.09
CA ARG A 11 -15.25 -0.52 1.33
C ARG A 11 -14.48 0.74 1.73
N ILE A 12 -13.76 1.38 0.80
CA ILE A 12 -12.88 2.50 1.10
C ILE A 12 -13.59 3.83 0.78
N GLN A 13 -13.88 4.62 1.82
CA GLN A 13 -14.49 5.96 1.71
C GLN A 13 -13.45 7.10 1.78
N SER A 14 -12.16 6.79 1.62
CA SER A 14 -11.07 7.76 1.63
C SER A 14 -10.81 8.33 0.22
N LEU A 15 -10.17 9.49 0.15
CA LEU A 15 -9.67 10.08 -1.11
C LEU A 15 -8.18 9.80 -1.33
N SER A 16 -7.49 9.25 -0.34
CA SER A 16 -6.07 8.93 -0.42
C SER A 16 -5.72 7.61 0.27
N VAL A 17 -4.58 7.06 -0.11
CA VAL A 17 -3.92 5.92 0.52
C VAL A 17 -2.70 6.44 1.27
N GLU A 18 -2.62 6.16 2.57
CA GLU A 18 -1.47 6.52 3.40
C GLU A 18 -0.67 5.27 3.76
N ILE A 19 0.63 5.27 3.42
CA ILE A 19 1.59 4.25 3.81
C ILE A 19 2.46 4.84 4.91
N THR A 20 2.42 4.23 6.09
CA THR A 20 3.24 4.65 7.24
C THR A 20 4.32 3.62 7.53
N VAL A 21 5.56 4.06 7.68
CA VAL A 21 6.71 3.24 8.07
C VAL A 21 7.01 3.50 9.55
N ARG A 22 7.13 2.43 10.34
CA ARG A 22 7.43 2.48 11.78
C ARG A 22 8.54 1.51 12.12
N GLU A 23 9.33 1.85 13.13
CA GLU A 23 10.30 0.94 13.73
C GLU A 23 9.61 0.02 14.73
N LYS A 24 9.78 -1.30 14.58
CA LYS A 24 9.03 -2.31 15.34
C LYS A 24 9.64 -2.60 16.70
N GLU A 25 10.91 -2.27 16.90
CA GLU A 25 11.64 -2.66 18.12
C GLU A 25 11.42 -1.72 19.33
N PHE A 26 10.78 -0.57 19.13
CA PHE A 26 10.50 0.37 20.22
C PHE A 26 9.11 0.14 20.82
N VAL A 27 8.99 0.32 22.14
CA VAL A 27 7.75 0.14 22.94
C VAL A 27 6.56 0.96 22.42
N ASN A 28 6.82 2.00 21.61
CA ASN A 28 5.81 2.91 21.07
C ASN A 28 5.70 2.88 19.53
N ASP A 29 6.31 1.91 18.84
CA ASP A 29 6.41 1.87 17.36
C ASP A 29 6.79 3.24 16.76
N GLU A 30 8.05 3.63 16.91
CA GLU A 30 8.52 4.97 16.51
C GLU A 30 8.21 5.25 15.03
N PHE A 31 7.57 6.40 14.77
CA PHE A 31 7.20 6.82 13.43
C PHE A 31 8.43 7.26 12.64
N ILE A 32 8.71 6.57 11.53
CA ILE A 32 9.85 6.90 10.66
C ILE A 32 9.41 7.91 9.60
N GLY A 33 8.23 7.71 9.02
CA GLY A 33 7.70 8.59 7.99
C GLY A 33 6.49 8.00 7.28
N LYS A 34 5.90 8.78 6.37
CA LYS A 34 4.73 8.37 5.59
C LYS A 34 4.78 8.79 4.13
N ILE A 35 3.98 8.14 3.31
CA ILE A 35 3.68 8.53 1.93
C ILE A 35 2.16 8.61 1.82
N ALA A 36 1.64 9.73 1.31
CA ALA A 36 0.23 9.88 0.99
C ALA A 36 0.06 9.99 -0.53
N ILE A 37 -0.81 9.15 -1.10
CA ILE A 37 -1.10 9.12 -2.54
C ILE A 37 -2.60 9.34 -2.71
N ASP A 38 -3.00 10.36 -3.45
CA ASP A 38 -4.40 10.57 -3.80
C ASP A 38 -4.89 9.45 -4.72
N MET A 39 -6.12 9.00 -4.50
CA MET A 39 -6.71 7.92 -5.31
C MET A 39 -6.83 8.29 -6.79
N SER A 40 -6.90 9.59 -7.12
CA SER A 40 -6.90 10.07 -8.51
C SER A 40 -5.58 9.81 -9.23
N ASP A 41 -4.49 9.68 -8.49
CA ASP A 41 -3.13 9.57 -9.02
C ASP A 41 -2.69 8.11 -9.16
N ILE A 42 -3.48 7.18 -8.62
CA ILE A 42 -3.22 5.75 -8.69
C ILE A 42 -3.59 5.23 -10.09
N PRO A 43 -2.64 4.67 -10.86
CA PRO A 43 -2.92 4.12 -12.17
C PRO A 43 -3.82 2.88 -12.07
N THR A 44 -4.62 2.65 -13.10
CA THR A 44 -5.35 1.38 -13.25
C THR A 44 -4.57 0.48 -14.20
N ARG A 45 -4.46 -0.81 -13.86
CA ARG A 45 -3.87 -1.85 -14.70
C ARG A 45 -4.91 -2.95 -14.91
N VAL A 46 -5.12 -3.36 -16.15
CA VAL A 46 -6.00 -4.48 -16.51
C VAL A 46 -5.27 -5.40 -17.48
N PRO A 47 -5.24 -6.73 -17.28
CA PRO A 47 -4.63 -7.62 -18.26
C PRO A 47 -5.19 -7.40 -19.67
N PRO A 48 -4.35 -7.32 -20.72
CA PRO A 48 -2.94 -7.72 -20.79
C PRO A 48 -1.92 -6.59 -20.55
N ASP A 49 -2.29 -5.51 -19.86
CA ASP A 49 -1.40 -4.36 -19.63
C ASP A 49 -0.03 -4.78 -19.06
N SER A 50 1.01 -4.11 -19.56
CA SER A 50 2.38 -4.36 -19.12
C SER A 50 2.52 -4.17 -17.60
N PRO A 51 3.37 -4.97 -16.92
CA PRO A 51 3.64 -4.80 -15.51
C PRO A 51 4.14 -3.38 -15.22
N LEU A 52 3.56 -2.74 -14.22
CA LEU A 52 4.08 -1.47 -13.72
C LEU A 52 5.39 -1.76 -12.95
N ALA A 53 6.36 -0.85 -13.02
CA ALA A 53 7.64 -0.99 -12.31
C ALA A 53 7.59 -0.34 -10.91
N PRO A 54 8.17 -0.97 -9.88
CA PRO A 54 8.41 -0.31 -8.59
C PRO A 54 9.22 0.96 -8.72
N GLN A 55 8.85 1.98 -7.94
CA GLN A 55 9.52 3.27 -7.90
C GLN A 55 9.90 3.63 -6.47
N TRP A 56 10.91 4.48 -6.32
CA TRP A 56 11.34 5.02 -5.03
C TRP A 56 10.47 6.23 -4.65
N TYR A 57 9.77 6.13 -3.52
CA TYR A 57 8.94 7.19 -2.95
C TYR A 57 9.65 7.76 -1.72
N LYS A 58 9.72 9.08 -1.62
CA LYS A 58 10.30 9.76 -0.45
C LYS A 58 9.30 9.74 0.70
N LEU A 59 9.78 9.42 1.89
CA LEU A 59 8.99 9.52 3.10
C LEU A 59 8.88 10.98 3.55
N GLU A 60 7.68 11.42 3.86
CA GLU A 60 7.43 12.63 4.62
C GLU A 60 7.62 12.32 6.10
N ALA A 61 8.51 13.08 6.75
CA ALA A 61 8.82 12.93 8.17
C ALA A 61 8.76 14.29 8.89
N GLU A 62 8.73 14.26 10.22
CA GLU A 62 8.76 15.49 11.01
C GLU A 62 10.06 16.27 10.79
N ALA A 63 9.99 17.59 11.00
CA ALA A 63 11.12 18.51 10.84
C ALA A 63 12.20 18.15 11.88
N ASN A 64 13.14 17.28 11.48
CA ASN A 64 14.40 16.82 12.11
C ASN A 64 14.64 15.31 11.96
N SER A 65 13.74 14.57 11.29
CA SER A 65 13.92 13.13 11.04
C SER A 65 14.63 12.84 9.71
N SER A 66 15.34 11.71 9.64
CA SER A 66 15.96 11.24 8.39
C SER A 66 14.90 10.96 7.33
N VAL A 67 15.02 11.58 6.15
CA VAL A 67 14.16 11.33 5.00
C VAL A 67 14.58 10.01 4.35
N GLY A 68 13.89 8.93 4.72
CA GLY A 68 14.05 7.63 4.06
C GLY A 68 13.33 7.57 2.72
N GLU A 69 13.63 6.55 1.92
CA GLU A 69 12.94 6.24 0.67
C GLU A 69 12.38 4.82 0.72
N LEU A 70 11.17 4.63 0.20
CA LEU A 70 10.50 3.34 0.13
C LEU A 70 10.25 2.98 -1.34
N MET A 71 10.82 1.86 -1.78
CA MET A 71 10.53 1.32 -3.10
C MET A 71 9.19 0.60 -3.08
N MET A 72 8.21 1.10 -3.83
CA MET A 72 6.88 0.52 -3.90
C MET A 72 6.22 0.74 -5.26
N ILE A 73 5.08 0.10 -5.44
CA ILE A 73 4.19 0.28 -6.57
C ILE A 73 2.75 0.14 -6.11
N LEU A 74 1.88 1.00 -6.62
CA LEU A 74 0.46 1.04 -6.27
C LEU A 74 -0.36 1.20 -7.55
N TRP A 75 -1.42 0.40 -7.66
CA TRP A 75 -2.33 0.44 -8.80
C TRP A 75 -3.71 -0.09 -8.41
N PHE A 76 -4.72 0.30 -9.18
CA PHE A 76 -6.01 -0.40 -9.19
C PHE A 76 -5.91 -1.59 -10.14
N GLY A 77 -6.08 -2.79 -9.59
CA GLY A 77 -6.07 -4.04 -10.33
C GLY A 77 -7.43 -4.76 -10.34
N THR A 78 -7.45 -5.92 -10.97
CA THR A 78 -8.57 -6.87 -11.02
C THR A 78 -8.16 -8.20 -10.39
N GLN A 79 -9.11 -9.10 -10.16
CA GLN A 79 -8.78 -10.47 -9.72
C GLN A 79 -8.01 -11.29 -10.78
N ALA A 80 -7.88 -10.77 -12.00
CA ALA A 80 -7.07 -11.36 -13.05
C ALA A 80 -5.59 -10.92 -13.00
N ASP A 81 -5.21 -10.01 -12.09
CA ASP A 81 -3.81 -9.65 -11.89
C ASP A 81 -3.01 -10.84 -11.33
N GLU A 82 -1.84 -11.10 -11.94
CA GLU A 82 -1.00 -12.25 -11.62
C GLU A 82 -0.53 -12.29 -10.15
N VAL A 83 -0.34 -11.13 -9.53
CA VAL A 83 0.10 -11.00 -8.14
C VAL A 83 -1.06 -11.06 -7.13
N PHE A 84 -2.31 -11.10 -7.61
CA PHE A 84 -3.47 -11.15 -6.72
C PHE A 84 -3.47 -12.44 -5.89
N ILE A 85 -3.08 -13.57 -6.49
CA ILE A 85 -3.06 -14.87 -5.82
C ILE A 85 -2.06 -14.91 -4.65
N ASP A 86 -0.95 -14.19 -4.79
CA ASP A 86 0.13 -14.14 -3.79
C ASP A 86 -0.04 -12.98 -2.79
N ALA A 87 -1.08 -12.15 -2.96
CA ALA A 87 -1.30 -10.99 -2.12
C ALA A 87 -1.85 -11.37 -0.75
N TRP A 88 -1.44 -10.64 0.29
CA TRP A 88 -2.18 -10.65 1.53
C TRP A 88 -3.50 -9.90 1.34
N HIS A 89 -4.60 -10.62 1.48
CA HIS A 89 -5.95 -10.07 1.32
C HIS A 89 -6.51 -9.61 2.66
N SER A 90 -6.77 -8.30 2.77
CA SER A 90 -7.31 -7.71 4.01
C SER A 90 -8.74 -8.15 4.35
N ASP A 91 -9.50 -8.67 3.37
CA ASP A 91 -10.91 -9.05 3.54
C ASP A 91 -11.16 -10.53 3.84
N VAL A 92 -10.13 -11.32 4.22
CA VAL A 92 -10.33 -12.70 4.73
C VAL A 92 -10.66 -12.69 6.23
N ALA A 93 -11.37 -11.66 6.71
CA ALA A 93 -12.12 -11.75 7.94
C ALA A 93 -13.48 -12.38 7.60
N SER A 94 -13.59 -13.70 7.74
CA SER A 94 -14.87 -14.37 7.81
C SER A 94 -15.71 -13.73 8.91
N VAL A 95 -16.73 -12.95 8.56
CA VAL A 95 -17.80 -12.63 9.49
C VAL A 95 -18.61 -13.92 9.64
N SER A 96 -18.17 -14.79 10.55
CA SER A 96 -19.02 -15.85 11.08
C SER A 96 -20.03 -15.17 12.00
N GLY A 97 -21.13 -14.70 11.42
CA GLY A 97 -22.28 -14.23 12.16
C GLY A 97 -22.97 -15.42 12.84
N SER A 98 -23.07 -15.34 14.16
CA SER A 98 -23.85 -16.20 15.06
C SER A 98 -25.32 -16.24 14.71
#